data_AF-A0A0J9BDW7-F1
#
_entry.id   AF-A0A0J9BDW7-F1
#
_cell.length_a   1.000
_cell.length_b   1.000
_cell.length_c   1.000
_cell.angle_alpha   90.00
_cell.angle_beta   90.00
_cell.angle_gamma   90.00
#
_symmetry.space_group_name_H-M   'P 1'
#
loop_
_entity.id
_entity.type
_entity.pdbx_description
1 polymer ?
#
loop_
_entity_poly.entity_id
_entity_poly.type
_entity_poly.pdbx_seq_one_letter_code
_entity_poly.pdbx_strand_id
1 'polypeptide(L)' 'MNLYETVKGKVTPQTAAERYDLPVNRSGMACCPFHNDRTPSMKMYPDHFHCFGCGQTGDVFDLTAQLTGLNARDAAR' A
#
# COMPACT_ATOMS: atom_id res chain seq x y z
N MET A 1 3.49 1.29 23.93
CA MET A 1 3.56 1.76 22.55
C MET A 1 4.88 1.29 21.96
N ASN A 2 4.81 0.43 20.94
CA ASN A 2 6.02 -0.07 20.27
C ASN A 2 6.35 0.81 19.04
N LEU A 3 7.53 0.58 18.44
CA LEU A 3 7.97 1.31 17.26
C LEU A 3 7.00 1.14 16.09
N TYR A 4 6.47 -0.07 15.89
CA TYR A 4 5.54 -0.37 14.80
C TYR A 4 4.27 0.48 14.86
N GLU A 5 3.65 0.59 16.04
CA GLU A 5 2.45 1.41 16.25
C GLU A 5 2.72 2.90 16.01
N THR A 6 3.89 3.38 16.42
CA THR A 6 4.32 4.77 16.20
C THR A 6 4.49 5.08 14.72
N VAL A 7 5.06 4.15 13.96
CA VAL A 7 5.26 4.30 12.51
C VAL A 7 3.92 4.25 11.78
N LYS A 8 3.02 3.30 12.11
CA LYS A 8 1.66 3.25 11.52
C LYS A 8 0.85 4.51 11.79
N GLY A 9 1.02 5.13 12.95
CA GLY A 9 0.33 6.39 13.27
C GLY A 9 0.86 7.62 12.53
N LYS A 10 2.01 7.54 11.87
CA LYS A 10 2.68 8.68 11.21
C LYS A 10 2.88 8.50 9.71
N VAL A 11 2.94 7.27 9.21
CA VAL A 11 3.16 6.96 7.80
C VAL A 11 1.92 6.22 7.28
N THR A 12 1.23 6.85 6.35
CA THR A 12 0.03 6.29 5.73
C THR A 12 0.38 5.52 4.46
N PRO A 13 -0.51 4.61 3.99
CA PRO A 13 -0.40 4.02 2.67
C PRO A 13 -0.23 5.04 1.54
N GLN A 14 -0.85 6.22 1.65
CA GLN A 14 -0.71 7.29 0.67
C GLN A 14 0.71 7.87 0.66
N THR A 15 1.29 8.14 1.83
CA THR A 15 2.69 8.60 1.92
C THR A 15 3.67 7.55 1.39
N ALA A 16 3.39 6.26 1.62
CA ALA A 16 4.19 5.19 1.03
C ALA A 16 4.05 5.16 -0.51
N ALA A 17 2.83 5.27 -1.03
CA ALA A 17 2.59 5.33 -2.48
C ALA A 17 3.34 6.47 -3.17
N GLU A 18 3.30 7.68 -2.58
CA GLU A 18 4.04 8.84 -3.06
C GLU A 18 5.56 8.58 -3.11
N ARG A 19 6.10 7.87 -2.11
CA ARG A 19 7.53 7.52 -2.06
C ARG A 19 7.97 6.56 -3.17
N TYR A 20 7.04 5.76 -3.70
CA TYR A 20 7.30 4.79 -4.77
C TYR A 20 6.75 5.26 -6.12
N ASP A 21 6.49 6.56 -6.28
CA ASP A 21 5.97 7.18 -7.51
C ASP A 21 4.65 6.54 -8.01
N LEU A 22 3.84 5.99 -7.09
CA LEU A 22 2.53 5.43 -7.42
C LEU A 22 1.51 6.58 -7.46
N PRO A 23 0.93 6.91 -8.65
CA PRO A 23 0.03 8.04 -8.78
C PRO A 23 -1.28 7.81 -8.02
N VAL A 24 -1.56 8.70 -7.06
CA VAL A 24 -2.80 8.72 -6.28
C VAL A 24 -3.59 9.97 -6.68
N ASN A 25 -4.86 9.79 -7.04
CA ASN A 25 -5.73 10.91 -7.38
C ASN A 25 -6.30 11.62 -6.13
N ARG A 26 -7.02 12.73 -6.34
CA ARG A 26 -7.62 13.52 -5.24
C ARG A 26 -8.60 12.74 -4.37
N SER A 27 -9.14 11.64 -4.88
CA SER A 27 -10.03 10.75 -4.14
C SER A 27 -9.26 9.65 -3.40
N GLY A 28 -7.93 9.68 -3.32
CA GLY A 28 -7.13 8.64 -2.67
C GLY A 28 -7.14 7.32 -3.43
N MET A 29 -7.40 7.34 -4.74
CA MET A 29 -7.43 6.14 -5.58
C MET A 29 -6.18 6.06 -6.46
N ALA A 30 -5.67 4.85 -6.65
CA ALA A 30 -4.57 4.52 -7.55
C ALA A 30 -4.91 3.29 -8.39
N CYS A 31 -4.24 3.14 -9.55
CA CYS A 31 -4.20 1.86 -10.24
C CYS A 31 -3.46 0.86 -9.35
N CYS A 32 -4.04 -0.31 -9.15
CA CYS A 32 -3.43 -1.34 -8.32
C CYS A 32 -2.18 -1.90 -9.02
N PRO A 33 -1.00 -1.84 -8.38
CA PRO A 33 0.23 -2.39 -8.95
C PRO A 33 0.29 -3.92 -8.85
N PHE A 34 -0.64 -4.54 -8.12
CA PHE A 34 -0.62 -5.98 -7.81
C PHE A 34 -1.43 -6.83 -8.81
N HIS A 35 -2.07 -6.19 -9.79
CA HIS A 35 -2.67 -6.85 -10.93
C HIS A 35 -2.58 -5.94 -12.17
N ASN A 36 -2.97 -6.46 -13.34
CA ASN A 36 -3.00 -5.66 -14.56
C ASN A 36 -4.18 -4.69 -14.54
N ASP A 37 -3.99 -3.56 -13.84
CA ASP A 37 -5.01 -2.55 -13.64
C ASP A 37 -4.84 -1.36 -14.61
N ARG A 38 -5.92 -0.98 -15.28
CA ARG A 38 -5.98 0.17 -16.19
C ARG A 38 -6.84 1.32 -15.64
N THR A 39 -7.60 1.08 -14.59
CA THR A 39 -8.57 2.02 -14.02
C THR A 39 -8.44 2.02 -12.51
N PRO A 40 -8.22 3.17 -11.84
CA PRO A 40 -7.94 3.19 -10.40
C PRO A 40 -8.92 2.35 -9.57
N SER A 41 -8.45 1.19 -9.12
CA SER A 41 -9.25 0.21 -8.36
C SER A 41 -8.80 0.06 -6.91
N MET A 42 -7.68 0.69 -6.54
CA MET A 42 -7.11 0.64 -5.19
C MET A 42 -7.34 1.94 -4.44
N LYS A 43 -8.05 1.86 -3.32
CA LYS A 43 -8.28 2.97 -2.39
C LYS A 43 -7.25 2.94 -1.27
N MET A 44 -6.69 4.11 -0.96
CA MET A 44 -5.84 4.34 0.19
C MET A 44 -6.65 5.03 1.29
N TYR A 45 -6.69 4.38 2.45
CA TYR A 45 -7.19 4.94 3.70
C TYR A 45 -6.00 5.36 4.57
N PRO A 46 -6.23 6.10 5.67
CA PRO A 46 -5.14 6.52 6.55
C PRO A 46 -4.32 5.36 7.14
N ASP A 47 -4.96 4.23 7.40
CA ASP A 47 -4.41 3.07 8.12
C ASP A 47 -4.18 1.84 7.25
N HIS A 48 -4.94 1.69 6.15
CA HIS A 48 -4.87 0.53 5.26
C HIS A 48 -5.14 0.90 3.79
N PHE A 49 -4.88 -0.02 2.88
CA PHE A 49 -5.31 0.06 1.49
C PHE A 49 -6.23 -1.10 1.16
N HIS A 50 -7.10 -0.90 0.17
CA HIS A 50 -7.92 -1.98 -0.38
C HIS A 50 -8.07 -1.82 -1.89
N CYS A 51 -7.80 -2.90 -2.61
CA CYS A 51 -8.05 -3.01 -4.03
C CYS A 51 -9.36 -3.73 -4.31
N PHE A 52 -10.34 -3.01 -4.87
CA PHE A 52 -11.64 -3.57 -5.24
C PHE A 52 -11.58 -4.48 -6.48
N GLY A 53 -10.51 -4.39 -7.29
CA GLY A 53 -10.31 -5.24 -8.47
C GLY A 53 -9.80 -6.65 -8.15
N CYS A 54 -8.70 -6.76 -7.39
CA CYS A 54 -8.07 -8.04 -7.05
C CYS A 54 -8.25 -8.49 -5.59
N GLY A 55 -8.86 -7.66 -4.73
CA GLY A 55 -9.08 -7.97 -3.32
C GLY A 55 -7.86 -7.78 -2.41
N GLN A 56 -6.71 -7.35 -2.94
CA GLN A 56 -5.53 -7.10 -2.12
C GLN A 56 -5.82 -6.04 -1.07
N THR A 57 -5.48 -6.35 0.17
CA THR A 57 -5.62 -5.46 1.33
C THR A 57 -4.36 -5.54 2.18
N GLY A 58 -4.12 -4.53 2.99
CA GLY A 58 -2.98 -4.48 3.90
C GLY A 58 -2.73 -3.08 4.45
N ASP A 59 -1.76 -2.97 5.34
CA ASP A 59 -1.32 -1.69 5.88
C ASP A 59 -0.15 -1.09 5.08
N VAL A 60 0.43 -0.01 5.62
CA VAL A 60 1.58 0.69 5.01
C VAL A 60 2.80 -0.22 4.83
N PHE A 61 3.04 -1.19 5.72
CA PHE A 61 4.14 -2.13 5.60
C PHE A 61 3.84 -3.19 4.54
N ASP A 62 2.61 -3.71 4.50
CA ASP A 62 2.20 -4.67 3.45
C ASP A 62 2.34 -4.05 2.06
N LEU A 63 1.90 -2.79 1.90
CA LEU A 63 2.04 -2.03 0.66
C LEU A 63 3.52 -1.88 0.29
N THR A 64 4.35 -1.43 1.22
CA THR A 64 5.79 -1.21 1.02
C THR A 64 6.51 -2.51 0.66
N ALA A 65 6.21 -3.61 1.36
CA ALA A 65 6.81 -4.91 1.12
C ALA A 65 6.45 -5.42 -0.28
N GLN A 66 5.18 -5.35 -0.67
CA GLN A 66 4.76 -5.79 -2.01
C GLN A 66 5.33 -4.91 -3.13
N LEU A 67 5.38 -3.58 -2.95
CA LEU A 67 5.96 -2.66 -3.93
C LEU A 67 7.47 -2.86 -4.13
N THR A 68 8.18 -3.26 -3.08
CA THR A 68 9.63 -3.52 -3.14
C THR A 68 9.98 -4.95 -3.58
N GLY A 69 8.97 -5.78 -3.87
CA GLY A 69 9.18 -7.19 -4.18
C GLY A 69 9.64 -8.03 -2.98
N LEU A 70 9.59 -7.47 -1.76
CA LEU A 70 9.77 -8.20 -0.52
C LEU A 70 8.52 -9.03 -0.27
N ASN A 71 8.46 -10.19 -0.93
CA ASN A 71 7.48 -11.19 -0.57
C ASN A 71 7.79 -11.68 0.86
N ALA A 72 6.74 -11.99 1.64
CA ALA A 72 6.92 -12.45 3.03
C ALA A 72 7.82 -13.69 3.16
N ARG A 73 8.03 -14.43 2.06
CA ARG A 73 8.91 -15.59 1.98
C ARG A 73 10.40 -15.21 1.93
N ASP A 74 10.76 -14.13 1.26
CA ASP A 74 12.14 -13.64 1.16
C ASP A 74 12.56 -12.88 2.42
N ALA A 75 11.62 -12.24 3.12
CA ALA A 75 11.88 -11.58 4.40
C ALA A 75 12.06 -12.56 5.59
N ALA A 76 11.59 -13.80 5.44
CA ALA A 76 11.67 -14.85 6.47
C ALA A 76 12.81 -15.87 6.24
N ARG A 77 13.60 -15.70 5.18
CA ARG A 77 14.85 -16.44 4.93
C ARG A 77 16.03 -15.68 5.52
#